data_AF-A0A938IIF9-F1
#
_entry.id   AF-A0A938IIF9-F1
#
_cell.length_a   1.000
_cell.length_b   1.000
_cell.length_c   1.000
_cell.angle_alpha   90.00
_cell.angle_beta   90.00
_cell.angle_gamma   90.00
#
_symmetry.space_group_name_H-M   'P 1'
#
loop_
_entity.id
_entity.type
_entity.pdbx_description
1 polymer ?
#
loop_
_entity_poly.entity_id
_entity_poly.type
_entity_poly.pdbx_seq_one_letter_code
_entity_poly.pdbx_strand_id
1 'polypeptide(L)'
;MGEVSEPQAIEIADAPRTRRARPPEPRGFARALVWLAPLAFLVPVVLGFGFVQQGPDWLFGWVFGGLFALIVGWVWVSVFWPARAERRCPRCREHALQRLDPHTAVGVVCAACGWRDETASGWLLAEEEAELEPIVLEERRRRALVRPPSVNEAQRSGPAGSPPP
;
A
#
# COMPACT_ATOMS: atom_id res chain seq x y z
N MET A 1 -37.78 10.61 32.03
CA MET A 1 -36.48 10.50 32.73
C MET A 1 -35.79 9.30 32.13
N GLY A 2 -34.99 9.52 31.10
CA GLY A 2 -34.26 8.47 30.39
C GLY A 2 -32.86 8.39 30.96
N GLU A 3 -32.45 7.20 31.36
CA GLU A 3 -31.08 6.90 31.78
C GLU A 3 -30.15 7.16 30.59
N VAL A 4 -29.35 8.22 30.71
CA VAL A 4 -28.24 8.49 29.81
C VAL A 4 -27.20 7.43 30.10
N SER A 5 -27.14 6.38 29.27
CA SER A 5 -26.11 5.36 29.36
C SER A 5 -24.74 6.02 29.26
N GLU A 6 -23.97 5.90 30.33
CA GLU A 6 -22.57 6.31 30.38
C GLU A 6 -21.83 5.72 29.18
N PRO A 7 -21.02 6.53 28.46
CA PRO A 7 -20.16 6.01 27.40
C PRO A 7 -19.17 5.06 28.06
N GLN A 8 -19.37 3.76 27.90
CA GLN A 8 -18.38 2.76 28.27
C GLN A 8 -17.09 3.12 27.56
N ALA A 9 -16.12 3.61 28.33
CA ALA A 9 -14.77 3.81 27.88
C ALA A 9 -14.29 2.46 27.36
N ILE A 10 -14.20 2.35 26.04
CA ILE A 10 -13.60 1.21 25.36
C ILE A 10 -12.14 1.24 25.83
N GLU A 11 -11.85 0.45 26.85
CA GLU A 11 -10.50 0.14 27.28
C GLU A 11 -9.89 -0.62 26.11
N ILE A 12 -9.24 0.13 25.22
CA ILE A 12 -8.46 -0.40 24.11
C ILE A 12 -7.34 -1.19 24.79
N ALA A 13 -7.61 -2.46 25.08
CA ALA A 13 -6.63 -3.39 25.58
C ALA A 13 -5.43 -3.29 24.63
N ASP A 14 -4.31 -2.81 25.16
CA ASP A 14 -3.07 -2.57 24.42
C ASP A 14 -2.81 -3.76 23.51
N ALA A 15 -3.16 -3.61 22.23
CA ALA A 15 -2.93 -4.63 21.23
C ALA A 15 -1.44 -4.96 21.33
N PRO A 16 -1.07 -6.24 21.51
CA PRO A 16 0.30 -6.62 21.76
C PRO A 16 1.12 -5.96 20.67
N ARG A 17 1.96 -4.98 21.04
CA ARG A 17 2.84 -4.29 20.10
C ARG A 17 3.66 -5.37 19.46
N THR A 18 3.22 -5.86 18.31
CA THR A 18 3.94 -6.79 17.48
C THR A 18 5.23 -6.06 17.22
N ARG A 19 6.30 -6.47 17.92
CA ARG A 19 7.64 -5.95 17.72
C ARG A 19 7.83 -5.98 16.22
N ARG A 20 7.81 -4.79 15.59
CA ARG A 20 8.08 -4.68 14.15
C ARG A 20 9.35 -5.46 13.94
N ALA A 21 9.23 -6.59 13.25
CA ALA A 21 10.36 -7.46 13.00
C ALA A 21 11.42 -6.56 12.37
N ARG A 22 12.51 -6.34 13.10
CA ARG A 22 13.61 -5.51 12.63
C ARG A 22 14.04 -6.16 11.32
N PRO A 23 14.04 -5.43 10.19
CA PRO A 23 14.43 -6.02 8.92
C PRO A 23 15.80 -6.68 9.13
N PRO A 24 15.97 -7.94 8.68
CA PRO A 24 17.22 -8.66 8.90
C PRO A 24 18.36 -7.81 8.34
N GLU A 25 19.36 -7.48 9.17
CA GLU A 25 20.51 -6.72 8.69
C GLU A 25 21.16 -7.49 7.54
N PRO A 26 21.38 -6.84 6.38
CA PRO A 26 21.99 -7.49 5.24
C PRO A 26 23.43 -7.89 5.58
N ARG A 27 23.68 -9.19 5.70
CA ARG A 27 25.03 -9.76 5.92
C ARG A 27 25.93 -9.48 4.70
N GLY A 28 27.24 -9.44 4.94
CA GLY A 28 28.29 -8.79 4.12
C GLY A 28 28.18 -8.82 2.60
N PHE A 29 27.74 -9.92 1.98
CA PHE A 29 27.61 -10.02 0.52
C PHE A 29 26.52 -9.09 -0.05
N ALA A 30 25.42 -8.91 0.67
CA ALA A 30 24.36 -7.97 0.28
C ALA A 30 24.86 -6.51 0.33
N ARG A 31 25.76 -6.19 1.26
CA ARG A 31 26.38 -4.86 1.35
C ARG A 31 27.34 -4.60 0.18
N ALA A 32 28.10 -5.62 -0.24
CA ALA A 32 28.96 -5.55 -1.42
C ALA A 32 28.13 -5.39 -2.72
N LEU A 33 27.01 -6.11 -2.84
CA LEU A 33 26.06 -5.96 -3.96
C LEU A 33 25.47 -4.55 -4.05
N VAL A 34 25.08 -3.97 -2.91
CA VAL A 34 24.59 -2.57 -2.87
C VAL A 34 25.67 -1.59 -3.31
N TRP A 35 26.94 -1.85 -2.99
CA TRP A 35 28.07 -1.02 -3.41
C TRP A 35 28.38 -1.15 -4.92
N LEU A 36 28.16 -2.34 -5.50
CA LEU A 36 28.33 -2.59 -6.92
C LEU A 36 27.12 -2.18 -7.78
N ALA A 37 25.97 -1.94 -7.17
CA ALA A 37 24.75 -1.51 -7.86
C ALA A 37 24.97 -0.34 -8.84
N PRO A 38 25.61 0.80 -8.47
CA PRO A 38 25.85 1.89 -9.42
C PRO A 38 26.73 1.47 -10.61
N LEU A 39 27.69 0.56 -10.40
CA LEU A 39 28.55 0.06 -11.47
C LEU A 39 27.78 -0.87 -12.41
N ALA A 40 26.87 -1.69 -11.87
CA ALA A 40 25.96 -2.52 -12.65
C ALA A 40 25.00 -1.68 -13.53
N PHE A 41 24.60 -0.48 -13.10
CA PHE A 41 23.81 0.45 -13.92
C PHE A 41 24.61 1.08 -15.08
N LEU A 42 25.93 1.15 -14.99
CA LEU A 42 26.78 1.67 -16.08
C LEU A 42 27.04 0.64 -17.18
N VAL A 43 27.04 -0.65 -16.86
CA VAL A 43 27.23 -1.76 -17.81
C VAL A 43 26.32 -1.66 -19.05
N PRO A 44 24.98 -1.50 -18.92
CA PRO A 44 24.10 -1.37 -20.10
C PRO A 44 24.36 -0.10 -20.91
N VAL A 45 24.82 0.99 -20.29
CA VAL A 45 25.17 2.24 -21.00
C VAL A 45 26.43 2.04 -21.84
N VAL A 46 27.46 1.41 -21.27
CA VAL A 46 28.71 1.09 -22.00
C VAL A 46 28.45 0.09 -23.12
N LEU A 47 27.65 -0.96 -22.85
CA LEU A 47 27.22 -1.91 -23.87
C LEU A 47 26.43 -1.23 -24.99
N GLY A 48 25.48 -0.35 -24.64
CA GLY A 48 24.71 0.42 -25.62
C GLY A 48 25.59 1.33 -26.48
N PHE A 49 26.57 2.00 -25.86
CA PHE A 49 27.50 2.87 -26.57
C PHE A 49 28.43 2.09 -27.51
N GLY A 50 28.98 0.95 -27.06
CA GLY A 50 29.75 0.04 -27.90
C GLY A 50 28.93 -0.48 -29.08
N PHE A 51 27.65 -0.81 -28.84
CA PHE A 51 26.71 -1.25 -29.87
C PHE A 51 26.43 -0.19 -30.94
N VAL A 52 26.31 1.09 -30.57
CA VAL A 52 26.08 2.18 -31.55
C VAL A 52 27.28 2.33 -32.49
N GLN A 53 28.50 2.06 -32.03
CA GLN A 53 29.71 2.22 -32.85
C GLN A 53 29.93 1.08 -33.86
N GLN A 54 29.42 -0.13 -33.61
CA GLN A 54 29.64 -1.29 -34.49
C GLN A 54 28.59 -1.45 -35.60
N GLY A 55 27.51 -0.67 -35.56
CA GLY A 55 26.41 -0.78 -36.53
C GLY A 55 25.45 -1.93 -36.20
N PRO A 56 24.23 -1.93 -36.77
CA PRO A 56 23.21 -2.91 -36.45
C PRO A 56 23.53 -4.26 -37.10
N ASP A 57 24.26 -5.11 -36.39
CA ASP A 57 24.40 -6.52 -36.73
C ASP A 57 23.04 -7.24 -36.62
N TRP A 58 22.80 -8.27 -37.42
CA TRP A 58 21.56 -9.06 -37.35
C TRP A 58 21.29 -9.62 -35.93
N LEU A 59 22.36 -9.89 -35.17
CA LEU A 59 22.31 -10.33 -33.77
C LEU A 59 21.66 -9.28 -32.86
N PHE A 60 21.86 -7.98 -33.13
CA PHE A 60 21.22 -6.88 -32.41
C PHE A 60 19.69 -6.97 -32.50
N GLY A 61 19.17 -7.22 -33.71
CA GLY A 61 17.74 -7.38 -33.94
C GLY A 61 17.14 -8.51 -33.09
N TRP A 62 17.85 -9.64 -32.98
CA TRP A 62 17.41 -10.77 -32.15
C TRP A 62 17.46 -10.47 -30.65
N VAL A 63 18.55 -9.88 -30.15
CA VAL A 63 18.69 -9.58 -28.71
C VAL A 63 17.68 -8.53 -28.28
N PHE A 64 17.57 -7.41 -28.99
CA PHE A 64 16.60 -6.36 -28.65
C PHE A 64 15.18 -6.78 -28.92
N GLY A 65 14.92 -7.53 -30.00
CA GLY A 65 13.61 -8.11 -30.29
C GLY A 65 13.17 -9.07 -29.18
N GLY A 66 14.06 -9.94 -28.72
CA GLY A 66 13.80 -10.85 -27.60
C GLY A 66 13.56 -10.12 -26.28
N LEU A 67 14.39 -9.13 -25.95
CA LEU A 67 14.21 -8.31 -24.75
C LEU A 67 12.89 -7.52 -24.78
N PHE A 68 12.57 -6.91 -25.92
CA PHE A 68 11.32 -6.18 -26.11
C PHE A 68 10.12 -7.12 -25.98
N ALA A 69 10.15 -8.29 -26.63
CA ALA A 69 9.10 -9.30 -26.51
C ALA A 69 8.94 -9.79 -25.06
N LEU A 70 10.04 -9.96 -24.32
CA LEU A 70 10.01 -10.32 -22.90
C LEU A 70 9.35 -9.24 -22.05
N ILE A 71 9.70 -7.96 -22.25
CA ILE A 71 9.11 -6.83 -21.53
C ILE A 71 7.61 -6.73 -21.84
N VAL A 72 7.23 -6.80 -23.11
CA VAL A 72 5.82 -6.77 -23.53
C VAL A 72 5.06 -7.95 -22.94
N GLY A 73 5.62 -9.16 -23.03
CA GLY A 73 5.03 -10.37 -22.45
C GLY A 73 4.84 -10.25 -20.93
N TRP A 74 5.82 -9.71 -20.22
CA TRP A 74 5.74 -9.45 -18.78
C TRP A 74 4.63 -8.45 -18.43
N VAL A 75 4.52 -7.36 -19.18
CA VAL A 75 3.46 -6.36 -19.01
C VAL A 75 2.09 -7.00 -19.28
N TRP A 76 1.97 -7.79 -20.34
CA TRP A 76 0.75 -8.56 -20.62
C TRP A 76 0.38 -9.46 -19.44
N VAL A 77 1.32 -10.28 -18.95
CA VAL A 77 1.06 -11.14 -17.79
C VAL A 77 0.64 -10.32 -16.57
N SER A 78 1.30 -9.20 -16.29
CA SER A 78 0.95 -8.33 -15.15
C SER A 78 -0.45 -7.71 -15.28
N VAL A 79 -0.87 -7.37 -16.51
CA VAL A 79 -2.17 -6.75 -16.79
C VAL A 79 -3.29 -7.79 -16.77
N PHE A 80 -3.07 -8.98 -17.35
CA PHE A 80 -4.07 -10.05 -17.41
C PHE A 80 -4.13 -10.92 -16.15
N TRP A 81 -3.08 -10.87 -15.33
CA TRP A 81 -2.97 -11.57 -14.06
C TRP A 81 -2.72 -10.57 -12.92
N PRO A 82 -3.66 -9.64 -12.67
CA PRO A 82 -3.54 -8.75 -11.54
C PRO A 82 -3.40 -9.58 -10.26
N ALA A 83 -2.56 -9.13 -9.35
CA ALA A 83 -2.37 -9.79 -8.07
C ALA A 83 -3.73 -9.87 -7.34
N ARG A 84 -4.27 -11.09 -7.20
CA ARG A 84 -5.50 -11.32 -6.44
C ARG A 84 -5.19 -11.21 -4.96
N ALA A 85 -6.06 -10.56 -4.20
CA ALA A 85 -5.96 -10.49 -2.74
C ALA A 85 -5.92 -11.91 -2.16
N GLU A 86 -4.96 -12.18 -1.27
CA GLU A 86 -4.89 -13.48 -0.62
C GLU A 86 -6.05 -13.62 0.38
N ARG A 87 -7.10 -14.35 -0.03
CA ARG A 87 -8.30 -14.60 0.79
C ARG A 87 -8.15 -15.75 1.81
N ARG A 88 -6.92 -16.20 2.09
CA ARG A 88 -6.67 -17.33 2.99
C ARG A 88 -6.75 -16.89 4.45
N CYS A 89 -7.54 -17.62 5.23
CA CYS A 89 -7.60 -17.41 6.67
C CYS A 89 -6.29 -17.82 7.36
N PRO A 90 -5.69 -16.98 8.21
CA PRO A 90 -4.48 -17.35 8.93
C PRO A 90 -4.70 -18.51 9.92
N ARG A 91 -5.95 -18.75 10.34
CA ARG A 91 -6.32 -19.80 11.30
C ARG A 91 -6.63 -21.15 10.64
N CYS A 92 -7.59 -21.18 9.71
CA CYS A 92 -8.02 -22.43 9.05
C CYS A 92 -7.43 -22.65 7.65
N ARG A 93 -6.73 -21.66 7.06
CA ARG A 93 -6.16 -21.67 5.69
C ARG A 93 -7.18 -21.77 4.55
N GLU A 94 -8.47 -21.78 4.84
CA GLU A 94 -9.50 -21.75 3.81
C GLU A 94 -9.63 -20.37 3.15
N HIS A 95 -10.04 -20.37 1.89
CA HIS A 95 -10.29 -19.17 1.08
C HIS A 95 -11.66 -18.55 1.40
N ALA A 96 -11.88 -18.19 2.67
CA ALA A 96 -13.16 -17.74 3.19
C ALA A 96 -13.08 -16.40 3.95
N LEU A 97 -12.02 -15.61 3.74
CA LEU A 97 -11.97 -14.24 4.29
C LEU A 97 -12.93 -13.32 3.53
N GLN A 98 -13.72 -12.59 4.31
CA GLN A 98 -14.66 -11.57 3.86
C GLN A 98 -14.46 -10.29 4.68
N ARG A 99 -14.91 -9.16 4.17
CA ARG A 99 -14.93 -7.91 4.94
C ARG A 99 -15.92 -8.04 6.09
N LEU A 100 -15.53 -7.48 7.24
CA LEU A 100 -16.38 -7.50 8.42
C LEU A 100 -17.58 -6.56 8.27
N ASP A 101 -17.37 -5.38 7.69
CA ASP A 101 -18.40 -4.39 7.39
C ASP A 101 -18.19 -3.86 5.95
N PRO A 102 -19.19 -3.96 5.05
CA PRO A 102 -19.08 -3.47 3.68
C PRO A 102 -18.86 -1.96 3.57
N HIS A 103 -19.22 -1.18 4.59
CA HIS A 103 -19.07 0.27 4.59
C HIS A 103 -17.71 0.75 5.12
N THR A 104 -16.87 -0.13 5.68
CA THR A 104 -15.58 0.25 6.24
C THR A 104 -14.44 -0.56 5.63
N ALA A 105 -13.31 0.08 5.33
CA ALA A 105 -12.12 -0.59 4.80
C ALA A 105 -11.30 -1.33 5.88
N VAL A 106 -11.89 -1.55 7.04
CA VAL A 106 -11.23 -2.04 8.25
C VAL A 106 -12.02 -3.24 8.77
N GLY A 107 -11.31 -4.28 9.16
CA GLY A 107 -11.89 -5.48 9.71
C GLY A 107 -12.14 -6.58 8.67
N VAL A 108 -11.77 -7.79 9.03
CA VAL A 108 -12.06 -9.01 8.24
C VAL A 108 -12.63 -10.10 9.12
N VAL A 109 -13.45 -10.97 8.53
CA VAL A 109 -14.03 -12.14 9.16
C VAL A 109 -13.89 -13.36 8.24
N CYS A 110 -13.58 -14.52 8.81
CA CYS A 110 -13.57 -15.77 8.08
C CYS A 110 -14.94 -16.45 8.19
N ALA A 111 -15.62 -16.63 7.05
CA ALA A 111 -16.92 -17.30 7.01
C ALA A 111 -16.87 -18.79 7.39
N ALA A 112 -15.70 -19.44 7.25
CA ALA A 112 -15.53 -20.85 7.56
C ALA A 112 -15.32 -21.15 9.06
N CYS A 113 -14.41 -20.41 9.73
CA CYS A 113 -14.02 -20.68 11.13
C CYS A 113 -14.41 -19.59 12.13
N GLY A 114 -15.04 -18.50 11.67
CA GLY A 114 -15.46 -17.39 12.52
C GLY A 114 -14.33 -16.52 13.07
N TRP A 115 -13.08 -16.73 12.64
CA TRP A 115 -11.97 -15.86 13.02
C TRP A 115 -12.22 -14.42 12.54
N ARG A 116 -11.99 -13.44 13.41
CA ARG A 116 -12.25 -12.02 13.16
C ARG A 116 -11.05 -11.20 13.62
N ASP A 117 -10.66 -10.24 12.79
CA ASP A 117 -9.63 -9.25 13.11
C ASP A 117 -10.15 -7.88 12.70
N GLU A 118 -10.45 -7.05 13.70
CA GLU A 118 -11.03 -5.71 13.52
C GLU A 118 -9.97 -4.66 13.15
N THR A 119 -8.69 -5.01 13.22
CA THR A 119 -7.59 -4.08 12.94
C THR A 119 -6.97 -4.29 11.57
N ALA A 120 -7.22 -5.45 10.95
CA ALA A 120 -6.76 -5.74 9.60
C ALA A 120 -7.34 -4.75 8.58
N SER A 121 -6.50 -4.27 7.67
CA SER A 121 -6.96 -3.45 6.54
C SER A 121 -7.69 -4.35 5.52
N GLY A 122 -9.02 -4.23 5.44
CA GLY A 122 -9.83 -4.86 4.40
C GLY A 122 -9.76 -4.15 3.04
N TRP A 123 -8.81 -3.22 2.85
CA TRP A 123 -8.70 -2.37 1.66
C TRP A 123 -8.56 -3.16 0.36
N LEU A 124 -7.70 -4.19 0.33
CA LEU A 124 -7.51 -5.04 -0.86
C LEU A 124 -8.78 -5.84 -1.22
N LEU A 125 -9.54 -6.26 -0.21
CA LEU A 125 -10.82 -6.95 -0.44
C LEU A 125 -11.89 -5.96 -0.95
N ALA A 126 -11.84 -4.71 -0.47
CA ALA A 126 -12.76 -3.66 -0.90
C ALA A 126 -12.57 -3.30 -2.38
N GLU A 127 -11.32 -3.30 -2.87
CA GLU A 127 -10.98 -3.02 -4.27
C GLU A 127 -11.50 -4.08 -5.24
N GLU A 128 -11.56 -5.34 -4.79
CA GLU A 128 -12.13 -6.43 -5.60
C GLU A 128 -13.68 -6.48 -5.56
N GLU A 129 -14.30 -6.02 -4.46
CA GLU A 129 -15.74 -6.23 -4.21
C GLU A 129 -16.63 -5.02 -4.58
N ALA A 130 -16.12 -3.78 -4.61
CA ALA A 130 -16.92 -2.59 -4.89
C ALA A 130 -16.12 -1.41 -5.47
N GLU A 131 -16.83 -0.39 -5.98
CA GLU A 131 -16.24 0.93 -6.26
C GLU A 131 -15.66 1.50 -4.96
N LEU A 132 -14.33 1.58 -4.89
CA LEU A 132 -13.60 2.03 -3.70
C LEU A 132 -13.91 3.49 -3.33
N GLU A 133 -14.28 4.28 -4.33
CA GLU A 133 -14.45 5.72 -4.27
C GLU A 133 -15.52 6.18 -3.25
N PRO A 134 -16.76 5.66 -3.24
CA PRO A 134 -17.77 6.03 -2.24
C PRO A 134 -17.31 5.75 -0.80
N ILE A 135 -16.63 4.63 -0.55
CA ILE A 135 -16.14 4.27 0.79
C ILE A 135 -15.07 5.26 1.26
N VAL A 136 -14.13 5.62 0.38
CA VAL A 136 -13.06 6.58 0.70
C VAL A 136 -13.62 7.99 0.93
N LEU A 137 -14.61 8.42 0.13
CA LEU A 137 -15.27 9.71 0.29
C LEU A 137 -16.03 9.80 1.60
N GLU A 138 -16.76 8.75 1.98
CA GLU A 138 -17.51 8.70 3.24
C GLU A 138 -16.57 8.70 4.45
N GLU A 139 -15.47 7.95 4.40
CA GLU A 139 -14.46 7.94 5.45
C GLU A 139 -13.79 9.32 5.60
N ARG A 140 -13.51 10.04 4.49
CA ARG A 140 -13.01 11.42 4.55
C ARG A 140 -14.03 12.36 5.19
N ARG A 141 -15.32 12.22 4.88
CA ARG A 141 -16.39 13.00 5.51
C ARG A 141 -16.45 12.74 7.02
N ARG A 142 -16.41 11.48 7.45
CA ARG A 142 -16.36 11.10 8.87
C ARG A 142 -15.15 11.72 9.57
N ARG A 143 -13.96 11.65 8.97
CA ARG A 143 -12.75 12.26 9.53
C ARG A 143 -12.82 13.78 9.60
N ALA A 144 -13.47 14.43 8.63
CA ALA A 144 -13.69 15.87 8.65
C ALA A 144 -14.63 16.31 9.78
N LEU A 145 -15.61 15.47 10.14
CA LEU A 145 -16.52 15.73 11.27
C LEU A 145 -15.85 15.50 12.63
N VAL A 146 -15.00 14.46 12.75
CA VAL A 146 -14.33 14.12 14.02
C VAL A 146 -13.14 15.04 14.29
N ARG A 147 -12.46 15.53 13.25
CA ARG A 147 -11.33 16.43 13.43
C ARG A 147 -11.86 17.81 13.80
N PRO A 148 -11.68 18.29 15.05
CA PRO A 148 -12.03 19.67 15.38
C PRO A 148 -11.24 20.61 14.44
N PRO A 149 -11.82 21.76 14.05
CA PRO A 149 -11.14 22.74 13.19
C PRO A 149 -9.74 22.94 13.73
N SER A 150 -8.76 22.73 12.86
CA SER A 150 -7.37 22.71 13.28
C SER A 150 -7.05 24.02 14.00
N VAL A 151 -6.32 23.95 15.12
CA VAL A 151 -5.96 25.12 15.95
C VAL A 151 -5.29 26.24 15.12
N ASN A 152 -4.72 25.89 13.96
CA ASN A 152 -4.13 26.83 13.01
C ASN A 152 -5.16 27.75 12.32
N GLU A 153 -6.43 27.35 12.19
CA GLU A 153 -7.50 28.22 11.68
C GLU A 153 -7.93 29.26 12.72
N ALA A 154 -7.96 28.90 14.01
CA ALA A 154 -8.25 29.84 15.09
C ALA A 154 -7.14 30.91 15.24
N GLN A 155 -5.88 30.58 14.96
CA GLN A 155 -4.77 31.54 14.96
C GLN A 155 -4.78 32.47 13.74
N ARG A 156 -5.34 32.05 12.60
CA ARG A 156 -5.43 32.88 11.38
C ARG A 156 -6.55 33.93 11.45
N SER A 157 -7.54 33.75 12.31
CA SER A 157 -8.60 34.73 12.59
C SER A 157 -8.23 35.75 13.67
N GLY A 158 -6.95 35.84 14.07
CA GLY A 158 -6.48 36.94 14.93
C GLY A 158 -6.72 38.30 14.26
N PRO A 159 -7.16 39.32 14.99
CA PRO A 159 -7.58 40.60 14.42
C PRO A 159 -6.43 41.20 13.61
N ALA A 160 -6.73 41.52 12.34
CA ALA A 160 -5.82 42.25 11.47
C ALA A 160 -5.34 43.51 12.20
N GLY A 161 -4.06 43.53 12.58
CA GLY A 161 -3.45 44.65 13.27
C GLY A 161 -3.71 45.93 12.47
N SER A 162 -4.32 46.91 13.13
CA SER A 162 -4.49 48.26 12.60
C SER A 162 -3.14 48.79 12.13
N PRO A 163 -3.05 49.40 10.94
CA PRO A 163 -1.80 49.93 10.42
C PRO A 163 -1.26 51.00 11.39
N PRO A 164 0.07 51.03 11.63
CA PRO A 164 0.68 52.06 12.45
C PRO A 164 0.56 53.46 11.78
N PRO A 165 0.54 54.53 12.59
CA PRO A 165 0.35 55.91 12.14
C PRO A 165 1.52 56.44 11.30
#